data_AF-A0A919MHQ0-F1
#
_entry.id   AF-A0A919MHQ0-F1
#
_cell.length_a   1.000
_cell.length_b   1.000
_cell.length_c   1.000
_cell.angle_alpha   90.00
_cell.angle_beta   90.00
_cell.angle_gamma   90.00
#
_symmetry.space_group_name_H-M   'P 1'
#
loop_
_entity.id
_entity.type
_entity.pdbx_description
1 polymer ?
#
loop_
_entity_poly.entity_id
_entity_poly.type
_entity_poly.pdbx_seq_one_letter_code
_entity_poly.pdbx_strand_id
1 'polypeptide(L)'
;MGIRAKAIALGTGIAAVCTVPLVITVTADAAPDVLLSKGRPVVASAASGAAQDAARAVDGYAGTRWTAGAAGTQWLQVDLGRAQRVSRVRLRWAEGYARTYRVQVSGDQASWRDVYRTAGGDGGTDDLKKLDAAGRYLRVLATQPGAGGYSLYEMQVYGPGPAAPVAERAAAAPASLLAAGLSNPRKKAFALQLVSSAENSTLNWRGEFGYLEDIGDGRGYTGGIVGFCSGTSDMLALVTEYTRRVPGNKLARYLPALRAVDGSDSHAGLDPGFPAAWRAAAADPMFQRTQEDERDRMYFAPAVALAAADRVRALGQFAYYDAAVMHGQSGLRAIRADAMRKARTPQQGGDETVWLSAFLDARVREMRTEEAHSDVTRVETAQRLFLRGTNLDLNGPLSWRVYGDRFTTG
;
A
#
# COMPACT_ATOMS: atom_id res chain seq x y z
N MET A 1 -16.22 -64.45 -66.74
CA MET A 1 -16.18 -65.51 -65.72
C MET A 1 -15.01 -65.22 -64.80
N GLY A 2 -15.24 -65.03 -63.49
CA GLY A 2 -14.20 -65.04 -62.45
C GLY A 2 -13.71 -63.69 -61.91
N ILE A 3 -14.19 -63.32 -60.73
CA ILE A 3 -13.77 -62.22 -59.86
C ILE A 3 -12.40 -62.51 -59.21
N ARG A 4 -11.57 -61.49 -58.97
CA ARG A 4 -10.90 -61.24 -57.66
C ARG A 4 -10.23 -59.86 -57.59
N ALA A 5 -10.63 -59.10 -56.57
CA ALA A 5 -10.07 -57.80 -56.18
C ALA A 5 -8.86 -57.94 -55.25
N LYS A 6 -8.01 -56.90 -55.19
CA LYS A 6 -7.39 -56.38 -53.95
C LYS A 6 -6.84 -54.95 -54.16
N ALA A 7 -6.99 -54.13 -53.11
CA ALA A 7 -6.96 -52.66 -53.05
C ALA A 7 -5.55 -52.05 -52.82
N ILE A 8 -5.22 -50.92 -53.48
CA ILE A 8 -5.12 -49.49 -53.05
C ILE A 8 -4.08 -49.15 -51.95
N ALA A 9 -3.17 -48.23 -52.30
CA ALA A 9 -2.63 -47.20 -51.40
C ALA A 9 -2.41 -45.88 -52.20
N LEU A 10 -3.00 -44.77 -51.75
CA LEU A 10 -2.79 -43.41 -52.27
C LEU A 10 -1.79 -42.65 -51.38
N GLY A 11 -0.83 -41.97 -51.98
CA GLY A 11 0.00 -40.93 -51.34
C GLY A 11 -0.08 -39.63 -52.14
N THR A 12 -0.47 -38.53 -51.49
CA THR A 12 -0.54 -37.18 -52.05
C THR A 12 0.52 -36.28 -51.38
N GLY A 13 1.35 -35.61 -52.18
CA GLY A 13 2.28 -34.57 -51.72
C GLY A 13 1.68 -33.17 -51.84
N ILE A 14 1.98 -32.29 -50.88
CA ILE A 14 1.59 -30.86 -50.87
C ILE A 14 2.86 -30.00 -50.95
N ALA A 15 2.84 -29.01 -51.84
CA ALA A 15 3.90 -28.02 -52.05
C ALA A 15 3.84 -26.88 -51.00
N ALA A 16 5.00 -26.47 -50.49
CA ALA A 16 5.15 -25.39 -49.52
C ALA A 16 5.36 -24.03 -50.21
N VAL A 17 4.56 -23.03 -49.83
CA VAL A 17 4.71 -21.61 -50.22
C VAL A 17 5.41 -20.87 -49.09
N CYS A 18 6.58 -20.27 -49.38
CA CYS A 18 7.31 -19.41 -48.45
C CYS A 18 6.75 -17.98 -48.49
N THR A 19 6.16 -17.51 -47.38
CA THR A 19 5.84 -16.10 -47.14
C THR A 19 6.88 -15.49 -46.19
N VAL A 20 7.62 -14.46 -46.65
CA VAL A 20 8.54 -13.68 -45.82
C VAL A 20 7.78 -12.49 -45.22
N PRO A 21 7.74 -12.28 -43.89
CA PRO A 21 7.07 -11.12 -43.32
C PRO A 21 7.94 -9.86 -43.44
N LEU A 22 7.34 -8.75 -43.85
CA LEU A 22 7.90 -7.41 -43.83
C LEU A 22 7.99 -6.91 -42.38
N VAL A 23 9.19 -6.66 -41.87
CA VAL A 23 9.39 -6.04 -40.55
C VAL A 23 9.51 -4.53 -40.72
N ILE A 24 8.47 -3.78 -40.31
CA ILE A 24 8.53 -2.33 -40.17
C ILE A 24 9.08 -2.03 -38.77
N THR A 25 10.33 -1.59 -38.68
CA THR A 25 10.90 -1.11 -37.41
C THR A 25 10.42 0.33 -37.19
N VAL A 26 9.39 0.52 -36.38
CA VAL A 26 9.05 1.85 -35.86
C VAL A 26 10.02 2.15 -34.72
N THR A 27 11.03 2.97 -34.97
CA THR A 27 11.81 3.60 -33.90
C THR A 27 10.90 4.63 -33.24
N ALA A 28 10.29 4.27 -32.11
CA ALA A 28 9.60 5.24 -31.27
C ALA A 28 10.65 6.22 -30.73
N ASP A 29 10.58 7.47 -31.17
CA ASP A 29 11.36 8.56 -30.60
C ASP A 29 10.99 8.71 -29.11
N ALA A 30 11.98 8.83 -28.24
CA ALA A 30 11.77 8.81 -26.80
C ALA A 30 11.03 10.07 -26.35
N ALA A 31 9.79 9.92 -25.86
CA ALA A 31 9.07 11.00 -25.19
C ALA A 31 9.93 11.62 -24.08
N PRO A 32 9.84 12.95 -23.84
CA PRO A 32 10.62 13.60 -22.81
C PRO A 32 10.29 13.04 -21.43
N ASP A 33 11.32 12.84 -20.61
CA ASP A 33 11.21 12.36 -19.23
C ASP A 33 10.26 13.24 -18.39
N VAL A 34 9.29 12.62 -17.73
CA VAL A 34 8.32 13.22 -16.80
C VAL A 34 8.86 13.17 -15.36
N LEU A 35 8.64 14.22 -14.58
CA LEU A 35 8.93 14.25 -13.14
C LEU A 35 7.90 13.40 -12.37
N LEU A 36 8.34 12.25 -11.89
CA LEU A 36 7.51 11.23 -11.23
C LEU A 36 7.34 11.45 -9.72
N SER A 37 8.32 12.11 -9.06
CA SER A 37 8.35 12.24 -7.60
C SER A 37 7.56 13.43 -7.05
N LYS A 38 7.19 14.43 -7.87
CA LYS A 38 6.58 15.66 -7.37
C LYS A 38 5.27 15.40 -6.62
N GLY A 39 5.18 15.88 -5.37
CA GLY A 39 4.01 15.74 -4.51
C GLY A 39 3.67 14.30 -4.11
N ARG A 40 4.59 13.36 -4.35
CA ARG A 40 4.40 11.95 -3.98
C ARG A 40 4.61 11.74 -2.47
N PRO A 41 4.00 10.69 -1.88
CA PRO A 41 4.27 10.35 -0.49
C PRO A 41 5.75 10.07 -0.24
N VAL A 42 6.29 10.63 0.83
CA VAL A 42 7.69 10.45 1.24
C VAL A 42 7.75 10.01 2.70
N VAL A 43 8.64 9.09 3.00
CA VAL A 43 9.02 8.69 4.36
C VAL A 43 10.53 8.80 4.51
N ALA A 44 11.01 9.04 5.72
CA ALA A 44 12.43 9.16 6.03
C ALA A 44 12.77 8.45 7.34
N SER A 45 14.04 8.13 7.56
CA SER A 45 14.55 7.75 8.88
C SER A 45 14.58 8.95 9.83
N ALA A 46 14.21 8.69 11.08
CA ALA A 46 14.24 9.58 12.26
C ALA A 46 14.69 11.04 12.03
N ALA A 47 13.72 11.90 11.71
CA ALA A 47 13.69 13.28 12.18
C ALA A 47 12.62 13.34 13.28
N SER A 48 12.96 13.91 14.43
CA SER A 48 11.99 14.29 15.45
C SER A 48 10.87 15.13 14.82
N GLY A 49 9.64 14.60 14.79
CA GLY A 49 8.42 15.37 14.48
C GLY A 49 8.12 15.58 12.98
N ALA A 50 7.02 14.96 12.53
CA ALA A 50 6.29 15.16 11.26
C ALA A 50 6.91 14.67 9.94
N ALA A 51 6.16 13.79 9.26
CA ALA A 51 6.31 13.43 7.84
C ALA A 51 6.30 14.65 6.87
N GLN A 52 5.92 15.82 7.37
CA GLN A 52 5.93 17.10 6.68
C GLN A 52 7.35 17.53 6.23
N ASP A 53 8.40 17.20 7.00
CA ASP A 53 9.79 17.52 6.61
C ASP A 53 10.32 16.64 5.48
N ALA A 54 9.88 15.38 5.40
CA ALA A 54 10.27 14.48 4.31
C ALA A 54 9.60 14.89 2.98
N ALA A 55 8.33 15.34 3.04
CA ALA A 55 7.59 15.79 1.88
C ALA A 55 8.22 17.03 1.20
N ARG A 56 8.96 17.86 1.96
CA ARG A 56 9.68 19.03 1.43
C ARG A 56 10.70 18.68 0.36
N ALA A 57 11.26 17.48 0.39
CA ALA A 57 12.22 17.04 -0.62
C ALA A 57 11.57 16.67 -1.96
N VAL A 58 10.25 16.71 -2.11
CA VAL A 58 9.57 16.42 -3.38
C VAL A 58 8.43 17.39 -3.70
N ASP A 59 8.36 18.52 -3.00
CA ASP A 59 7.25 19.48 -3.16
C ASP A 59 7.40 20.37 -4.42
N GLY A 60 8.61 20.43 -5.00
CA GLY A 60 8.93 21.24 -6.16
C GLY A 60 9.31 22.69 -5.80
N TYR A 61 9.54 23.00 -4.52
CA TYR A 61 9.93 24.32 -4.04
C TYR A 61 11.41 24.36 -3.69
N ALA A 62 12.16 25.20 -4.41
CA ALA A 62 13.61 25.28 -4.29
C ALA A 62 14.15 25.76 -2.92
N GLY A 63 13.29 26.20 -1.99
CA GLY A 63 13.66 26.76 -0.69
C GLY A 63 13.27 25.91 0.53
N THR A 64 12.50 24.83 0.34
CA THR A 64 12.14 23.88 1.39
C THR A 64 13.04 22.66 1.31
N ARG A 65 13.29 21.98 2.43
CA ARG A 65 14.20 20.82 2.46
C ARG A 65 13.86 19.81 3.53
N TRP A 66 14.16 18.56 3.24
CA TRP A 66 14.31 17.53 4.26
C TRP A 66 15.66 17.72 4.96
N THR A 67 15.71 17.53 6.27
CA THR A 67 16.96 17.55 7.05
C THR A 67 16.95 16.42 8.07
N ALA A 68 18.09 15.75 8.20
CA ALA A 68 18.38 14.81 9.27
C ALA A 68 19.76 15.13 9.87
N GLY A 69 19.90 14.90 11.18
CA GLY A 69 21.17 15.13 11.88
C GLY A 69 22.30 14.25 11.32
N ALA A 70 23.54 14.50 11.77
CA ALA A 70 24.72 13.79 11.27
C ALA A 70 24.89 12.36 11.84
N ALA A 71 23.98 11.91 12.71
CA ALA A 71 24.12 10.63 13.39
C ALA A 71 23.64 9.46 12.52
N GLY A 72 24.53 8.48 12.33
CA GLY A 72 24.21 7.19 11.75
C GLY A 72 23.82 7.22 10.27
N THR A 73 23.23 6.10 9.84
CA THR A 73 22.66 5.96 8.50
C THR A 73 21.27 6.57 8.46
N GLN A 74 21.04 7.45 7.50
CA GLN A 74 19.76 8.08 7.24
C GLN A 74 19.26 7.72 5.84
N TRP A 75 17.95 7.78 5.63
CA TRP A 75 17.35 7.56 4.32
C TRP A 75 16.10 8.41 4.11
N LEU A 76 15.84 8.70 2.85
CA LEU A 76 14.64 9.39 2.36
C LEU A 76 14.07 8.56 1.21
N GLN A 77 12.80 8.20 1.26
CA GLN A 77 12.14 7.30 0.31
C GLN A 77 10.86 7.92 -0.22
N VAL A 78 10.69 7.95 -1.54
CA VAL A 78 9.46 8.34 -2.23
C VAL A 78 8.69 7.12 -2.77
N ASP A 79 7.37 7.14 -2.63
CA ASP A 79 6.44 6.21 -3.30
C ASP A 79 5.93 6.83 -4.61
N LEU A 80 6.36 6.29 -5.75
CA LEU A 80 5.96 6.74 -7.09
C LEU A 80 4.49 6.36 -7.43
N GLY A 81 3.81 5.64 -6.53
CA GLY A 81 2.42 5.20 -6.63
C GLY A 81 2.22 3.85 -7.32
N ARG A 82 3.13 3.47 -8.21
CA ARG A 82 3.20 2.17 -8.89
C ARG A 82 4.61 1.94 -9.42
N ALA A 83 4.92 0.74 -9.93
CA ALA A 83 6.19 0.50 -10.61
C ALA A 83 6.34 1.47 -11.80
N GLN A 84 7.41 2.25 -11.81
CA GLN A 84 7.76 3.18 -12.88
C GLN A 84 9.17 2.87 -13.37
N ARG A 85 9.41 3.06 -14.67
CA ARG A 85 10.78 3.15 -15.18
C ARG A 85 11.39 4.46 -14.68
N VAL A 86 12.63 4.38 -14.22
CA VAL A 86 13.42 5.50 -13.72
C VAL A 86 14.64 5.63 -14.62
N SER A 87 14.70 6.73 -15.37
CA SER A 87 15.75 7.06 -16.32
C SER A 87 16.75 8.09 -15.78
N ARG A 88 16.31 8.90 -14.81
CA ARG A 88 17.14 9.94 -14.20
C ARG A 88 16.70 10.24 -12.76
N VAL A 89 17.67 10.51 -11.89
CA VAL A 89 17.44 11.00 -10.52
C VAL A 89 18.32 12.23 -10.33
N ARG A 90 17.71 13.35 -9.96
CA ARG A 90 18.43 14.58 -9.61
C ARG A 90 18.26 14.86 -8.13
N LEU A 91 19.37 14.90 -7.39
CA LEU A 91 19.41 15.22 -5.97
C LEU A 91 20.03 16.60 -5.81
N ARG A 92 19.33 17.50 -5.13
CA ARG A 92 19.85 18.81 -4.76
C ARG A 92 20.08 18.85 -3.25
N TRP A 93 21.33 18.67 -2.84
CA TRP A 93 21.74 18.77 -1.45
C TRP A 93 21.73 20.25 -1.00
N ALA A 94 21.52 20.45 0.30
CA ALA A 94 21.64 21.76 0.92
C ALA A 94 23.06 21.99 1.45
N GLU A 95 23.21 22.85 2.46
CA GLU A 95 24.50 23.02 3.14
C GLU A 95 24.95 21.73 3.83
N GLY A 96 23.98 20.95 4.33
CA GLY A 96 24.16 19.57 4.76
C GLY A 96 24.08 18.59 3.59
N TYR A 97 24.95 17.59 3.51
CA TYR A 97 24.95 16.58 2.44
C TYR A 97 25.45 15.20 2.87
N ALA A 98 25.21 14.18 2.05
CA ALA A 98 25.78 12.84 2.23
C ALA A 98 27.11 12.70 1.47
N ARG A 99 28.19 12.33 2.18
CA ARG A 99 29.47 11.97 1.55
C ARG A 99 29.43 10.56 0.96
N THR A 100 28.81 9.63 1.69
CA THR A 100 28.59 8.25 1.21
C THR A 100 27.10 7.99 1.16
N TYR A 101 26.58 7.67 -0.02
CA TYR A 101 25.17 7.32 -0.20
C TYR A 101 24.94 6.38 -1.39
N ARG A 102 23.76 5.76 -1.38
CA ARG A 102 23.23 4.93 -2.47
C ARG A 102 21.87 5.46 -2.90
N VAL A 103 21.57 5.37 -4.18
CA VAL A 103 20.20 5.47 -4.67
C VAL A 103 19.72 4.07 -4.97
N GLN A 104 18.57 3.71 -4.44
CA GLN A 104 18.04 2.35 -4.53
C GLN A 104 16.59 2.40 -5.00
N VAL A 105 16.20 1.41 -5.81
CA VAL A 105 14.80 1.18 -6.18
C VAL A 105 14.29 -0.10 -5.53
N SER A 106 12.98 -0.13 -5.29
CA SER A 106 12.30 -1.29 -4.76
C SER A 106 10.87 -1.39 -5.30
N GLY A 107 10.39 -2.61 -5.47
CA GLY A 107 8.97 -2.89 -5.75
C GLY A 107 8.13 -3.07 -4.48
N ASP A 108 8.77 -3.44 -3.37
CA ASP A 108 8.14 -4.04 -2.18
C ASP A 108 8.56 -3.37 -0.85
N GLN A 109 9.46 -2.38 -0.89
CA GLN A 109 10.13 -1.74 0.25
C GLN A 109 11.00 -2.67 1.12
N ALA A 110 11.15 -3.95 0.75
CA ALA A 110 11.93 -4.95 1.47
C ALA A 110 13.23 -5.27 0.72
N SER A 111 13.10 -5.51 -0.57
CA SER A 111 14.20 -5.83 -1.49
C SER A 111 14.63 -4.56 -2.19
N TRP A 112 15.86 -4.13 -1.94
CA TRP A 112 16.41 -2.89 -2.51
C TRP A 112 17.54 -3.22 -3.47
N ARG A 113 17.46 -2.67 -4.68
CA ARG A 113 18.52 -2.75 -5.67
C ARG A 113 19.18 -1.39 -5.82
N ASP A 114 20.49 -1.36 -5.66
CA ASP A 114 21.29 -0.16 -5.95
C ASP A 114 21.22 0.17 -7.44
N VAL A 115 20.88 1.42 -7.74
CA VAL A 115 20.96 2.00 -9.09
C VAL A 115 22.09 3.00 -9.18
N TYR A 116 22.59 3.48 -8.04
CA TYR A 116 23.76 4.34 -7.92
C TYR A 116 24.41 4.21 -6.54
N ARG A 117 25.72 4.44 -6.46
CA ARG A 117 26.51 4.47 -5.22
C ARG A 117 27.67 5.44 -5.34
N THR A 118 27.96 6.18 -4.27
CA THR A 118 29.17 7.02 -4.15
C THR A 118 29.68 7.00 -2.71
N ALA A 119 30.99 7.22 -2.54
CA ALA A 119 31.66 7.40 -1.25
C ALA A 119 32.39 8.77 -1.15
N GLY A 120 32.21 9.63 -2.16
CA GLY A 120 32.92 10.90 -2.29
C GLY A 120 31.99 12.06 -2.68
N GLY A 121 30.73 12.04 -2.24
CA GLY A 121 29.81 13.15 -2.43
C GLY A 121 30.37 14.44 -1.83
N ASP A 122 30.18 15.54 -2.54
CA ASP A 122 30.70 16.89 -2.25
C ASP A 122 29.58 17.92 -1.99
N GLY A 123 28.32 17.47 -1.99
CA GLY A 123 27.13 18.30 -1.82
C GLY A 123 26.64 18.85 -3.17
N GLY A 124 25.98 20.01 -3.16
CA GLY A 124 25.49 20.62 -4.40
C GLY A 124 24.45 19.77 -5.13
N THR A 125 24.53 19.70 -6.46
CA THR A 125 23.55 18.97 -7.29
C THR A 125 24.17 17.75 -7.94
N ASP A 126 23.64 16.58 -7.60
CA ASP A 126 23.91 15.34 -8.30
C ASP A 126 22.84 15.09 -9.35
N ASP A 127 23.25 14.91 -10.61
CA ASP A 127 22.35 14.66 -11.74
C ASP A 127 22.64 13.29 -12.38
N LEU A 128 22.01 12.26 -11.83
CA LEU A 128 22.23 10.85 -12.18
C LEU A 128 21.37 10.49 -13.40
N LYS A 129 21.98 10.41 -14.58
CA LYS A 129 21.30 10.14 -15.86
C LYS A 129 21.54 8.72 -16.35
N LYS A 130 20.75 8.30 -17.36
CA LYS A 130 20.87 7.00 -18.04
C LYS A 130 20.73 5.82 -17.07
N LEU A 131 19.87 5.98 -16.06
CA LEU A 131 19.49 4.88 -15.19
C LEU A 131 18.59 3.93 -15.98
N ASP A 132 18.79 2.63 -15.83
CA ASP A 132 17.85 1.61 -16.32
C ASP A 132 17.30 0.85 -15.12
N ALA A 133 16.34 1.48 -14.45
CA ALA A 133 15.73 0.92 -13.27
C ALA A 133 14.22 0.95 -13.33
N ALA A 134 13.59 -0.01 -12.65
CA ALA A 134 12.16 -0.03 -12.46
C ALA A 134 11.87 -0.33 -10.98
N GLY A 135 10.91 0.40 -10.42
CA GLY A 135 10.52 0.25 -9.03
C GLY A 135 9.35 1.17 -8.72
N ARG A 136 8.60 0.82 -7.67
CA ARG A 136 7.55 1.70 -7.12
C ARG A 136 8.15 2.69 -6.14
N TYR A 137 9.14 2.26 -5.38
CA TYR A 137 9.79 3.04 -4.36
C TYR A 137 11.20 3.38 -4.82
N LEU A 138 11.62 4.61 -4.56
CA LEU A 138 13.00 5.04 -4.71
C LEU A 138 13.45 5.63 -3.39
N ARG A 139 14.63 5.25 -2.91
CA ARG A 139 15.22 5.85 -1.72
C ARG A 139 16.66 6.29 -1.95
N VAL A 140 17.03 7.37 -1.26
CA VAL A 140 18.42 7.74 -1.01
C VAL A 140 18.79 7.16 0.36
N LEU A 141 19.77 6.27 0.41
CA LEU A 141 20.32 5.70 1.64
C LEU A 141 21.69 6.33 1.89
N ALA A 142 21.75 7.28 2.82
CA ALA A 142 22.94 8.03 3.19
C ALA A 142 23.61 7.39 4.42
N THR A 143 24.82 6.89 4.26
CA THR A 143 25.52 6.09 5.29
C THR A 143 26.68 6.84 5.94
N GLN A 144 27.11 7.97 5.37
CA GLN A 144 28.11 8.85 5.98
C GLN A 144 27.82 10.31 5.64
N PRO A 145 27.74 11.21 6.64
CA PRO A 145 27.48 12.63 6.40
C PRO A 145 28.74 13.32 5.87
N GLY A 146 28.52 14.38 5.09
CA GLY A 146 29.50 15.42 4.83
C GLY A 146 29.45 16.50 5.90
N ALA A 147 29.79 17.73 5.52
CA ALA A 147 29.55 18.89 6.38
C ALA A 147 28.04 19.09 6.61
N GLY A 148 27.63 19.55 7.80
CA GLY A 148 26.25 20.01 8.05
C GLY A 148 25.16 18.93 8.21
N GLY A 149 25.52 17.65 8.34
CA GLY A 149 24.54 16.56 8.43
C GLY A 149 23.90 16.23 7.07
N TYR A 150 22.74 15.56 7.04
CA TYR A 150 22.07 15.22 5.79
C TYR A 150 20.95 16.22 5.50
N SER A 151 20.95 16.89 4.36
CA SER A 151 19.88 17.81 4.01
C SER A 151 19.67 17.90 2.51
N LEU A 152 18.41 17.83 2.07
CA LEU A 152 18.07 17.65 0.67
C LEU A 152 16.92 18.59 0.31
N TYR A 153 17.21 19.58 -0.54
CA TYR A 153 16.21 20.50 -1.08
C TYR A 153 15.23 19.74 -1.98
N GLU A 154 15.73 18.93 -2.92
CA GLU A 154 14.88 18.27 -3.92
C GLU A 154 15.43 16.89 -4.34
N MET A 155 14.56 15.88 -4.32
CA MET A 155 14.74 14.53 -4.86
C MET A 155 13.80 14.36 -6.05
N GLN A 156 14.34 14.60 -7.24
CA GLN A 156 13.57 14.59 -8.48
C GLN A 156 13.81 13.27 -9.22
N VAL A 157 12.78 12.43 -9.30
CA VAL A 157 12.82 11.16 -10.01
C VAL A 157 12.13 11.33 -11.35
N TYR A 158 12.82 10.99 -12.43
CA TYR A 158 12.35 11.13 -13.79
C TYR A 158 12.26 9.77 -14.49
N GLY A 159 11.30 9.65 -15.39
CA GLY A 159 11.08 8.50 -16.23
C GLY A 159 10.18 8.85 -17.42
N PRO A 160 9.95 7.94 -18.37
CA PRO A 160 9.13 8.21 -19.57
C PRO A 160 7.63 8.48 -19.26
N GLY A 161 7.23 8.55 -17.98
CA GLY A 161 5.86 8.66 -17.55
C GLY A 161 5.07 7.35 -17.70
N PRO A 162 3.73 7.40 -17.61
CA PRO A 162 2.84 6.29 -17.89
C PRO A 162 3.03 5.71 -19.30
N ALA A 163 3.90 4.71 -19.47
CA ALA A 163 3.75 3.80 -20.60
C ALA A 163 2.42 3.03 -20.44
N ALA A 164 1.65 2.91 -21.52
CA ALA A 164 0.61 1.89 -21.64
C ALA A 164 1.20 0.53 -21.22
N PRO A 165 0.42 -0.40 -20.63
CA PRO A 165 0.96 -1.60 -20.02
C PRO A 165 1.71 -2.42 -21.08
N VAL A 166 3.05 -2.31 -21.04
CA VAL A 166 3.90 -3.28 -21.72
C VAL A 166 3.79 -4.53 -20.86
N ALA A 167 3.05 -5.51 -21.36
CA ALA A 167 3.07 -6.86 -20.85
C ALA A 167 4.53 -7.32 -20.84
N GLU A 168 5.15 -7.27 -19.67
CA GLU A 168 6.45 -7.89 -19.45
C GLU A 168 6.22 -9.39 -19.58
N ARG A 169 6.71 -9.93 -20.69
CA ARG A 169 6.74 -11.35 -21.01
C ARG A 169 7.68 -12.00 -20.01
N ALA A 170 7.14 -12.30 -18.82
CA ALA A 170 7.79 -13.15 -17.85
C ALA A 170 8.03 -14.51 -18.53
N ALA A 171 9.29 -14.91 -18.59
CA ALA A 171 9.68 -16.25 -19.00
C ALA A 171 8.86 -17.26 -18.19
N ALA A 172 8.22 -18.18 -18.90
CA ALA A 172 7.25 -19.12 -18.37
C ALA A 172 7.88 -20.02 -17.29
N ALA A 173 7.39 -19.87 -16.07
CA ALA A 173 7.15 -21.00 -15.16
C ALA A 173 5.63 -21.15 -15.03
N PRO A 174 5.08 -22.37 -15.03
CA PRO A 174 3.63 -22.56 -15.08
C PRO A 174 2.97 -21.90 -13.86
N ALA A 175 2.00 -21.03 -14.15
CA ALA A 175 1.12 -20.44 -13.16
C ALA A 175 0.32 -21.54 -12.44
N SER A 176 0.78 -21.97 -11.28
CA SER A 176 -0.04 -22.71 -10.34
C SER A 176 -0.75 -21.72 -9.42
N LEU A 177 -2.05 -21.49 -9.65
CA LEU A 177 -3.15 -21.37 -8.67
C LEU A 177 -2.91 -20.71 -7.27
N LEU A 178 -1.90 -19.88 -7.06
CA LEU A 178 -1.91 -18.83 -6.03
C LEU A 178 -2.82 -17.71 -6.55
N ALA A 179 -4.12 -18.02 -6.59
CA ALA A 179 -5.17 -17.30 -7.26
C ALA A 179 -5.41 -15.92 -6.65
N ALA A 180 -4.83 -14.87 -7.24
CA ALA A 180 -5.20 -13.46 -7.08
C ALA A 180 -5.41 -12.92 -5.64
N GLY A 181 -4.96 -13.62 -4.59
CA GLY A 181 -5.02 -13.22 -3.18
C GLY A 181 -6.30 -12.47 -2.78
N LEU A 182 -6.14 -11.48 -1.91
CA LEU A 182 -7.19 -10.53 -1.55
C LEU A 182 -7.38 -9.43 -2.61
N SER A 183 -6.46 -9.30 -3.57
CA SER A 183 -6.57 -8.35 -4.68
C SER A 183 -7.61 -8.75 -5.73
N ASN A 184 -8.08 -10.00 -5.71
CA ASN A 184 -9.27 -10.44 -6.44
C ASN A 184 -10.50 -9.60 -6.00
N PRO A 185 -11.27 -8.99 -6.92
CA PRO A 185 -12.38 -8.12 -6.57
C PRO A 185 -13.44 -8.76 -5.66
N ARG A 186 -13.74 -10.05 -5.86
CA ARG A 186 -14.72 -10.77 -5.04
C ARG A 186 -14.20 -11.01 -3.62
N LYS A 187 -12.93 -11.41 -3.49
CA LYS A 187 -12.29 -11.61 -2.17
C LYS A 187 -12.09 -10.29 -1.44
N LYS A 188 -11.75 -9.20 -2.16
CA LYS A 188 -11.75 -7.85 -1.60
C LYS A 188 -13.13 -7.46 -1.08
N ALA A 189 -14.20 -7.73 -1.83
CA ALA A 189 -15.55 -7.46 -1.36
C ALA A 189 -15.88 -8.22 -0.07
N PHE A 190 -15.50 -9.50 0.03
CA PHE A 190 -15.64 -10.27 1.28
C PHE A 190 -14.83 -9.68 2.44
N ALA A 191 -13.58 -9.25 2.19
CA ALA A 191 -12.74 -8.62 3.21
C ALA A 191 -13.37 -7.34 3.78
N LEU A 192 -13.95 -6.49 2.92
CA LEU A 192 -14.61 -5.26 3.33
C LEU A 192 -15.89 -5.55 4.13
N GLN A 193 -16.65 -6.58 3.73
CA GLN A 193 -17.81 -7.06 4.48
C GLN A 193 -17.45 -7.61 5.86
N LEU A 194 -16.34 -8.36 5.94
CA LEU A 194 -15.83 -8.90 7.20
C LEU A 194 -15.40 -7.77 8.16
N VAL A 195 -14.62 -6.79 7.67
CA VAL A 195 -14.24 -5.62 8.46
C VAL A 195 -15.48 -4.86 8.91
N SER A 196 -16.40 -4.52 8.00
CA SER A 196 -17.62 -3.77 8.35
C SER A 196 -18.54 -4.50 9.31
N SER A 197 -18.57 -5.84 9.30
CA SER A 197 -19.32 -6.59 10.31
C SER A 197 -18.75 -6.43 11.72
N ALA A 198 -17.44 -6.15 11.85
CA ALA A 198 -16.78 -5.90 13.12
C ALA A 198 -16.75 -4.41 13.49
N GLU A 199 -16.63 -3.50 12.53
CA GLU A 199 -16.61 -2.07 12.83
C GLU A 199 -18.02 -1.48 12.99
N ASN A 200 -19.02 -2.05 12.30
CA ASN A 200 -20.35 -1.43 12.14
C ASN A 200 -21.52 -2.43 12.23
N SER A 201 -21.26 -3.70 12.56
CA SER A 201 -22.30 -4.76 12.64
C SER A 201 -23.17 -4.89 11.39
N THR A 202 -22.62 -4.60 10.21
CA THR A 202 -23.32 -4.68 8.91
C THR A 202 -22.43 -5.23 7.80
N LEU A 203 -23.04 -5.81 6.76
CA LEU A 203 -22.34 -6.17 5.52
C LEU A 203 -22.41 -5.06 4.46
N ASN A 204 -23.31 -4.09 4.66
CA ASN A 204 -23.42 -2.95 3.76
C ASN A 204 -22.40 -1.88 4.13
N TRP A 205 -21.11 -2.18 3.91
CA TRP A 205 -20.02 -1.26 4.22
C TRP A 205 -20.13 0.09 3.48
N ARG A 206 -20.84 0.13 2.34
CA ARG A 206 -21.12 1.38 1.62
C ARG A 206 -22.18 2.25 2.30
N GLY A 207 -22.93 1.72 3.26
CA GLY A 207 -23.81 2.51 4.12
C GLY A 207 -23.03 3.38 5.12
N GLU A 208 -21.78 3.04 5.39
CA GLU A 208 -21.00 3.60 6.51
C GLU A 208 -20.19 4.84 6.15
N PHE A 209 -20.25 5.34 4.91
CA PHE A 209 -19.52 6.57 4.52
C PHE A 209 -19.84 7.76 5.42
N GLY A 210 -21.07 7.82 5.94
CA GLY A 210 -21.56 8.90 6.81
C GLY A 210 -21.42 8.63 8.31
N TYR A 211 -20.95 7.46 8.72
CA TYR A 211 -20.70 7.16 10.13
C TYR A 211 -19.68 8.16 10.68
N LEU A 212 -19.97 8.72 11.86
CA LEU A 212 -19.08 9.60 12.62
C LEU A 212 -19.59 9.69 14.06
N GLU A 213 -18.75 9.26 15.00
CA GLU A 213 -19.03 9.25 16.43
C GLU A 213 -17.71 9.32 17.20
N ASP A 214 -17.69 10.01 18.34
CA ASP A 214 -16.63 9.82 19.33
C ASP A 214 -17.10 8.73 20.29
N ILE A 215 -16.39 7.60 20.25
CA ILE A 215 -16.72 6.41 21.04
C ILE A 215 -16.03 6.40 22.41
N GLY A 216 -15.33 7.48 22.78
CA GLY A 216 -14.74 7.66 24.10
C GLY A 216 -13.47 6.84 24.34
N ASP A 217 -12.76 6.45 23.27
CA ASP A 217 -11.54 5.64 23.34
C ASP A 217 -10.23 6.46 23.24
N GLY A 218 -10.34 7.79 23.32
CA GLY A 218 -9.21 8.70 23.26
C GLY A 218 -8.70 9.02 21.86
N ARG A 219 -9.40 8.60 20.79
CA ARG A 219 -9.06 8.93 19.39
C ARG A 219 -9.86 10.12 18.83
N GLY A 220 -10.79 10.67 19.63
CA GLY A 220 -11.76 11.68 19.21
C GLY A 220 -12.78 11.10 18.24
N TYR A 221 -13.25 11.91 17.30
CA TYR A 221 -14.19 11.45 16.28
C TYR A 221 -13.61 10.29 15.46
N THR A 222 -14.34 9.19 15.37
CA THR A 222 -14.12 8.03 14.51
C THR A 222 -15.21 7.97 13.45
N GLY A 223 -14.86 7.87 12.16
CA GLY A 223 -15.86 7.93 11.09
C GLY A 223 -15.49 7.27 9.77
N GLY A 224 -16.51 7.06 8.93
CA GLY A 224 -16.37 6.48 7.59
C GLY A 224 -16.14 4.97 7.59
N ILE A 225 -15.87 4.44 6.39
CA ILE A 225 -15.88 2.99 6.08
C ILE A 225 -14.82 2.13 6.78
N VAL A 226 -13.86 2.75 7.47
CA VAL A 226 -12.81 2.07 8.25
C VAL A 226 -12.47 2.78 9.56
N GLY A 227 -13.33 3.70 10.02
CA GLY A 227 -13.09 4.43 11.28
C GLY A 227 -11.85 5.34 11.24
N PHE A 228 -11.77 6.24 10.27
CA PHE A 228 -10.79 7.33 10.29
C PHE A 228 -10.99 8.17 11.55
N CYS A 229 -9.94 8.46 12.32
CA CYS A 229 -10.02 9.19 13.56
C CYS A 229 -9.41 10.60 13.47
N SER A 230 -10.00 11.58 14.15
CA SER A 230 -9.47 12.95 14.21
C SER A 230 -8.12 13.01 14.94
N GLY A 231 -7.89 12.11 15.90
CA GLY A 231 -6.67 12.06 16.70
C GLY A 231 -5.52 11.23 16.11
N THR A 232 -5.72 10.50 15.01
CA THR A 232 -4.72 9.56 14.45
C THR A 232 -4.19 9.95 13.07
N SER A 233 -4.34 11.23 12.70
CA SER A 233 -3.90 11.84 11.43
C SER A 233 -4.58 11.35 10.15
N ASP A 234 -5.27 10.20 10.17
CA ASP A 234 -5.87 9.59 8.99
C ASP A 234 -7.15 10.35 8.53
N MET A 235 -7.99 10.85 9.45
CA MET A 235 -9.12 11.72 9.11
C MET A 235 -8.66 13.05 8.52
N LEU A 236 -7.61 13.65 9.09
CA LEU A 236 -7.00 14.87 8.55
C LEU A 236 -6.48 14.64 7.12
N ALA A 237 -5.79 13.53 6.87
CA ALA A 237 -5.31 13.17 5.54
C ALA A 237 -6.45 12.95 4.55
N LEU A 238 -7.52 12.26 4.97
CA LEU A 238 -8.73 12.05 4.17
C LEU A 238 -9.40 13.38 3.78
N VAL A 239 -9.65 14.27 4.75
CA VAL A 239 -10.31 15.57 4.48
C VAL A 239 -9.41 16.47 3.64
N THR A 240 -8.08 16.38 3.81
CA THR A 240 -7.10 17.10 2.99
C THR A 240 -7.17 16.63 1.53
N GLU A 241 -7.17 15.33 1.29
CA GLU A 241 -7.24 14.76 -0.06
C GLU A 241 -8.60 15.04 -0.70
N TYR A 242 -9.70 14.94 0.05
CA TYR A 242 -11.03 15.31 -0.44
C TYR A 242 -11.07 16.79 -0.84
N THR A 243 -10.45 17.67 -0.05
CA THR A 243 -10.35 19.10 -0.37
C THR A 243 -9.48 19.39 -1.57
N ARG A 244 -8.43 18.60 -1.80
CA ARG A 244 -7.63 18.69 -3.02
C ARG A 244 -8.44 18.29 -4.26
N ARG A 245 -9.29 17.26 -4.15
CA ARG A 245 -10.14 16.75 -5.25
C ARG A 245 -11.37 17.62 -5.51
N VAL A 246 -11.97 18.17 -4.44
CA VAL A 246 -13.15 19.04 -4.47
C VAL A 246 -12.85 20.32 -3.68
N PRO A 247 -12.16 21.31 -4.30
CA PRO A 247 -11.91 22.58 -3.66
C PRO A 247 -13.22 23.26 -3.23
N GLY A 248 -13.27 23.80 -2.01
CA GLY A 248 -14.45 24.49 -1.48
C GLY A 248 -15.56 23.59 -0.92
N ASN A 249 -15.33 22.27 -0.79
CA ASN A 249 -16.28 21.39 -0.10
C ASN A 249 -16.51 21.82 1.37
N LYS A 250 -17.62 21.37 1.97
CA LYS A 250 -18.03 21.79 3.32
C LYS A 250 -17.08 21.34 4.44
N LEU A 251 -16.26 20.31 4.21
CA LEU A 251 -15.27 19.84 5.17
C LEU A 251 -13.98 20.67 5.14
N ALA A 252 -13.68 21.37 4.05
CA ALA A 252 -12.45 22.16 3.88
C ALA A 252 -12.24 23.20 4.99
N ARG A 253 -13.32 23.82 5.48
CA ARG A 253 -13.28 24.82 6.56
C ARG A 253 -12.80 24.25 7.90
N TYR A 254 -12.87 22.94 8.09
CA TYR A 254 -12.44 22.26 9.32
C TYR A 254 -10.97 21.82 9.27
N LEU A 255 -10.27 21.94 8.15
CA LEU A 255 -8.85 21.56 8.05
C LEU A 255 -7.94 22.23 9.10
N PRO A 256 -8.11 23.53 9.45
CA PRO A 256 -7.33 24.13 10.54
C PRO A 256 -7.62 23.46 11.90
N ALA A 257 -8.88 23.17 12.21
CA ALA A 257 -9.27 22.51 13.46
C ALA A 257 -8.77 21.05 13.49
N LEU A 258 -8.94 20.29 12.41
CA LEU A 258 -8.42 18.93 12.28
C LEU A 258 -6.90 18.87 12.49
N ARG A 259 -6.13 19.86 11.98
CA ARG A 259 -4.69 19.94 12.26
C ARG A 259 -4.35 20.26 13.72
N ALA A 260 -5.20 21.04 14.38
CA ALA A 260 -4.98 21.45 15.77
C ALA A 260 -5.30 20.32 16.77
N VAL A 261 -6.28 19.46 16.45
CA VAL A 261 -6.69 18.36 17.31
C VAL A 261 -5.97 17.03 17.01
N ASP A 262 -5.28 16.93 15.87
CA ASP A 262 -4.50 15.75 15.49
C ASP A 262 -3.51 15.37 16.60
N GLY A 263 -3.52 14.10 17.01
CA GLY A 263 -2.79 13.59 18.18
C GLY A 263 -3.53 13.71 19.53
N SER A 264 -4.81 14.12 19.53
CA SER A 264 -5.66 14.18 20.74
C SER A 264 -7.10 13.75 20.45
N ASP A 265 -7.91 13.59 21.49
CA ASP A 265 -9.36 13.36 21.43
C ASP A 265 -10.19 14.66 21.39
N SER A 266 -9.54 15.82 21.27
CA SER A 266 -10.22 17.12 21.33
C SER A 266 -11.17 17.36 20.16
N HIS A 267 -12.34 17.95 20.44
CA HIS A 267 -13.30 18.40 19.43
C HIS A 267 -13.21 19.91 19.14
N ALA A 268 -12.18 20.60 19.65
CA ALA A 268 -12.05 22.04 19.55
C ALA A 268 -12.05 22.52 18.08
N GLY A 269 -13.00 23.39 17.73
CA GLY A 269 -13.16 23.93 16.37
C GLY A 269 -13.81 22.97 15.37
N LEU A 270 -14.12 21.73 15.76
CA LEU A 270 -14.95 20.80 14.99
C LEU A 270 -16.43 20.98 15.35
N ASP A 271 -16.73 21.03 16.64
CA ASP A 271 -18.10 21.11 17.13
C ASP A 271 -18.73 22.50 17.00
N PRO A 272 -20.07 22.57 16.84
CA PRO A 272 -21.00 21.44 16.67
C PRO A 272 -21.20 21.04 15.19
N GLY A 273 -20.56 21.75 14.24
CA GLY A 273 -20.93 21.67 12.83
C GLY A 273 -20.27 20.54 12.05
N PHE A 274 -19.16 19.98 12.53
CA PHE A 274 -18.38 18.97 11.81
C PHE A 274 -19.16 17.68 11.55
N PRO A 275 -19.91 17.09 12.51
CA PRO A 275 -20.69 15.88 12.25
C PRO A 275 -21.75 16.05 11.16
N ALA A 276 -22.45 17.19 11.15
CA ALA A 276 -23.44 17.49 10.11
C ALA A 276 -22.77 17.67 8.73
N ALA A 277 -21.60 18.33 8.69
CA ALA A 277 -20.84 18.51 7.45
C ALA A 277 -20.30 17.18 6.91
N TRP A 278 -19.85 16.27 7.78
CA TRP A 278 -19.39 14.93 7.41
C TRP A 278 -20.49 14.09 6.78
N ARG A 279 -21.65 14.01 7.46
CA ARG A 279 -22.82 13.28 6.94
C ARG A 279 -23.32 13.86 5.61
N ALA A 280 -23.27 15.18 5.45
CA ALA A 280 -23.59 15.81 4.18
C ALA A 280 -22.58 15.47 3.08
N ALA A 281 -21.27 15.44 3.39
CA ALA A 281 -20.23 15.05 2.45
C ALA A 281 -20.33 13.57 2.05
N ALA A 282 -20.82 12.69 2.93
CA ALA A 282 -21.02 11.27 2.63
C ALA A 282 -21.97 10.98 1.46
N ALA A 283 -22.82 11.93 1.09
CA ALA A 283 -23.66 11.86 -0.11
C ALA A 283 -22.88 12.18 -1.41
N ASP A 284 -21.70 12.80 -1.33
CA ASP A 284 -20.86 13.14 -2.48
C ASP A 284 -20.08 11.91 -2.95
N PRO A 285 -20.27 11.43 -4.20
CA PRO A 285 -19.51 10.32 -4.77
C PRO A 285 -17.99 10.52 -4.72
N MET A 286 -17.51 11.76 -4.78
CA MET A 286 -16.08 12.03 -4.68
C MET A 286 -15.56 11.83 -3.26
N PHE A 287 -16.34 12.17 -2.23
CA PHE A 287 -15.94 11.89 -0.84
C PHE A 287 -15.95 10.38 -0.57
N GLN A 288 -16.98 9.66 -1.05
CA GLN A 288 -17.04 8.19 -0.99
C GLN A 288 -15.81 7.55 -1.65
N ARG A 289 -15.47 8.00 -2.87
CA ARG A 289 -14.29 7.52 -3.59
C ARG A 289 -12.99 7.85 -2.85
N THR A 290 -12.90 9.01 -2.23
CA THR A 290 -11.73 9.41 -1.44
C THR A 290 -11.56 8.53 -0.22
N GLN A 291 -12.64 8.18 0.50
CA GLN A 291 -12.57 7.21 1.59
C GLN A 291 -12.09 5.83 1.11
N GLU A 292 -12.62 5.33 -0.02
CA GLU A 292 -12.16 4.05 -0.59
C GLU A 292 -10.67 4.07 -0.97
N ASP A 293 -10.21 5.15 -1.60
CA ASP A 293 -8.81 5.31 -2.01
C ASP A 293 -7.87 5.45 -0.80
N GLU A 294 -8.25 6.22 0.23
CA GLU A 294 -7.44 6.38 1.44
C GLU A 294 -7.41 5.10 2.28
N ARG A 295 -8.53 4.37 2.39
CA ARG A 295 -8.55 3.01 2.95
C ARG A 295 -7.52 2.13 2.23
N ASP A 296 -7.55 2.15 0.90
CA ASP A 296 -6.69 1.32 0.09
C ASP A 296 -5.21 1.71 0.26
N ARG A 297 -4.92 3.01 0.30
CA ARG A 297 -3.58 3.58 0.44
C ARG A 297 -2.97 3.32 1.82
N MET A 298 -3.73 3.54 2.89
CA MET A 298 -3.25 3.51 4.26
C MET A 298 -3.26 2.10 4.87
N TYR A 299 -4.26 1.28 4.54
CA TYR A 299 -4.48 0.00 5.23
C TYR A 299 -4.36 -1.20 4.29
N PHE A 300 -5.18 -1.26 3.25
CA PHE A 300 -5.32 -2.46 2.42
C PHE A 300 -4.04 -2.79 1.65
N ALA A 301 -3.54 -1.86 0.84
CA ALA A 301 -2.41 -2.15 -0.05
C ALA A 301 -1.12 -2.49 0.72
N PRO A 302 -0.73 -1.75 1.79
CA PRO A 302 0.46 -2.11 2.55
C PRO A 302 0.32 -3.45 3.29
N ALA A 303 -0.84 -3.74 3.87
CA ALA A 303 -1.07 -5.00 4.58
C ALA A 303 -1.06 -6.21 3.64
N VAL A 304 -1.73 -6.11 2.49
CA VAL A 304 -1.75 -7.16 1.46
C VAL A 304 -0.36 -7.36 0.86
N ALA A 305 0.42 -6.28 0.66
CA ALA A 305 1.80 -6.40 0.19
C ALA A 305 2.70 -7.11 1.23
N LEU A 306 2.58 -6.77 2.52
CA LEU A 306 3.32 -7.43 3.59
C LEU A 306 2.96 -8.92 3.71
N ALA A 307 1.67 -9.24 3.62
CA ALA A 307 1.19 -10.63 3.62
C ALA A 307 1.67 -11.41 2.38
N ALA A 308 1.68 -10.77 1.21
CA ALA A 308 2.22 -11.38 -0.01
C ALA A 308 3.72 -11.68 0.11
N ALA A 309 4.49 -10.80 0.77
CA ALA A 309 5.90 -11.03 1.06
C ALA A 309 6.13 -12.24 1.99
N ASP A 310 5.17 -12.54 2.88
CA ASP A 310 5.17 -13.75 3.69
C ASP A 310 4.64 -14.99 2.97
N ARG A 311 4.20 -14.84 1.71
CA ARG A 311 3.55 -15.86 0.87
C ARG A 311 2.31 -16.49 1.50
N VAL A 312 1.55 -15.73 2.28
CA VAL A 312 0.25 -16.20 2.78
C VAL A 312 -0.85 -15.96 1.74
N ARG A 313 -1.83 -16.87 1.70
CA ARG A 313 -3.03 -16.84 0.86
C ARG A 313 -4.05 -15.82 1.39
N ALA A 314 -5.20 -15.76 0.73
CA ALA A 314 -6.18 -14.69 0.94
C ALA A 314 -6.68 -14.56 2.39
N LEU A 315 -6.83 -15.66 3.14
CA LEU A 315 -7.18 -15.59 4.56
C LEU A 315 -6.08 -14.90 5.37
N GLY A 316 -4.81 -15.21 5.10
CA GLY A 316 -3.68 -14.54 5.76
C GLY A 316 -3.55 -13.08 5.38
N GLN A 317 -3.77 -12.75 4.11
CA GLN A 317 -3.83 -11.37 3.64
C GLN A 317 -4.96 -10.59 4.31
N PHE A 318 -6.13 -11.23 4.49
CA PHE A 318 -7.23 -10.64 5.24
C PHE A 318 -6.87 -10.42 6.71
N ALA A 319 -6.24 -11.40 7.37
CA ALA A 319 -5.81 -11.25 8.77
C ALA A 319 -4.86 -10.06 8.98
N TYR A 320 -3.96 -9.81 8.02
CA TYR A 320 -3.06 -8.66 8.07
C TYR A 320 -3.81 -7.36 7.83
N TYR A 321 -4.71 -7.33 6.84
CA TYR A 321 -5.52 -6.16 6.55
C TYR A 321 -6.40 -5.76 7.75
N ASP A 322 -7.10 -6.73 8.34
CA ASP A 322 -7.96 -6.52 9.50
C ASP A 322 -7.17 -6.06 10.74
N ALA A 323 -5.95 -6.58 10.93
CA ALA A 323 -5.04 -6.10 11.97
C ALA A 323 -4.52 -4.68 11.70
N ALA A 324 -4.27 -4.31 10.43
CA ALA A 324 -3.87 -2.95 10.08
C ALA A 324 -4.98 -1.93 10.29
N VAL A 325 -6.25 -2.31 10.04
CA VAL A 325 -7.41 -1.45 10.31
C VAL A 325 -7.50 -1.15 11.81
N MET A 326 -7.40 -2.19 12.65
CA MET A 326 -7.58 -2.04 14.09
C MET A 326 -6.37 -1.43 14.82
N HIS A 327 -5.16 -1.84 14.46
CA HIS A 327 -3.93 -1.49 15.21
C HIS A 327 -2.99 -0.55 14.43
N GLY A 328 -3.42 -0.08 13.25
CA GLY A 328 -2.55 0.63 12.31
C GLY A 328 -1.42 -0.24 11.74
N GLN A 329 -0.62 0.35 10.84
CA GLN A 329 0.48 -0.37 10.19
C GLN A 329 1.62 -0.74 11.16
N SER A 330 1.84 0.08 12.19
CA SER A 330 2.86 -0.19 13.20
C SER A 330 2.45 -1.32 14.14
N GLY A 331 1.18 -1.35 14.58
CA GLY A 331 0.63 -2.46 15.36
C GLY A 331 0.63 -3.78 14.58
N LEU A 332 0.21 -3.76 13.30
CA LEU A 332 0.35 -4.93 12.40
C LEU A 332 1.79 -5.46 12.39
N ARG A 333 2.79 -4.58 12.23
CA ARG A 333 4.20 -4.99 12.23
C ARG A 333 4.65 -5.56 13.57
N ALA A 334 4.19 -5.01 14.69
CA ALA A 334 4.50 -5.53 16.03
C ALA A 334 3.89 -6.92 16.25
N ILE A 335 2.60 -7.10 15.92
CA ILE A 335 1.90 -8.40 15.97
C ILE A 335 2.62 -9.43 15.10
N ARG A 336 2.96 -9.06 13.85
CA ARG A 336 3.73 -9.93 12.95
C ARG A 336 5.07 -10.33 13.56
N ALA A 337 5.82 -9.38 14.14
CA ALA A 337 7.10 -9.67 14.77
C ALA A 337 6.97 -10.61 15.98
N ASP A 338 5.90 -10.49 16.78
CA ASP A 338 5.60 -11.43 17.86
C ASP A 338 5.29 -12.83 17.33
N ALA A 339 4.47 -12.93 16.28
CA ALA A 339 4.17 -14.21 15.63
C ALA A 339 5.41 -14.92 15.09
N MET A 340 6.36 -14.16 14.51
CA MET A 340 7.64 -14.69 13.99
C MET A 340 8.54 -15.31 15.07
N ARG A 341 8.34 -14.98 16.35
CA ARG A 341 9.04 -15.66 17.45
C ARG A 341 8.56 -17.09 17.68
N LYS A 342 7.34 -17.41 17.23
CA LYS A 342 6.66 -18.69 17.48
C LYS A 342 6.54 -19.56 16.24
N ALA A 343 6.42 -18.96 15.05
CA ALA A 343 6.26 -19.69 13.80
C ALA A 343 7.03 -19.01 12.66
N ARG A 344 7.57 -19.81 11.74
CA ARG A 344 8.14 -19.32 10.48
C ARG A 344 7.02 -18.98 9.51
N THR A 345 7.21 -17.94 8.71
CA THR A 345 6.27 -17.63 7.61
C THR A 345 6.39 -18.66 6.49
N PRO A 346 5.39 -18.80 5.60
CA PRO A 346 5.52 -19.62 4.40
C PRO A 346 6.71 -19.24 3.51
N GLN A 347 7.04 -17.95 3.40
CA GLN A 347 8.26 -17.48 2.74
C GLN A 347 9.54 -18.04 3.37
N GLN A 348 9.54 -18.34 4.68
CA GLN A 348 10.65 -18.94 5.42
C GLN A 348 10.56 -20.48 5.50
N GLY A 349 9.66 -21.10 4.72
CA GLY A 349 9.42 -22.55 4.70
C GLY A 349 8.55 -23.07 5.85
N GLY A 350 7.83 -22.20 6.56
CA GLY A 350 6.87 -22.60 7.59
C GLY A 350 5.52 -23.04 7.02
N ASP A 351 4.78 -23.84 7.79
CA ASP A 351 3.39 -24.17 7.46
C ASP A 351 2.49 -22.93 7.66
N GLU A 352 1.62 -22.65 6.69
CA GLU A 352 0.77 -21.47 6.71
C GLU A 352 -0.28 -21.51 7.83
N THR A 353 -0.84 -22.67 8.15
CA THR A 353 -1.84 -22.77 9.22
C THR A 353 -1.20 -22.57 10.59
N VAL A 354 0.03 -23.03 10.78
CA VAL A 354 0.85 -22.77 11.97
C VAL A 354 1.20 -21.28 12.06
N TRP A 355 1.63 -20.67 10.94
CA TRP A 355 1.92 -19.24 10.86
C TRP A 355 0.69 -18.39 11.23
N LEU A 356 -0.46 -18.67 10.61
CA LEU A 356 -1.68 -17.90 10.86
C LEU A 356 -2.22 -18.13 12.28
N SER A 357 -2.08 -19.33 12.84
CA SER A 357 -2.43 -19.56 14.25
C SER A 357 -1.59 -18.70 15.18
N ALA A 358 -0.26 -18.67 14.98
CA ALA A 358 0.64 -17.83 15.77
C ALA A 358 0.36 -16.33 15.60
N PHE A 359 0.04 -15.89 14.38
CA PHE A 359 -0.34 -14.51 14.08
C PHE A 359 -1.64 -14.10 14.79
N LEU A 360 -2.69 -14.92 14.70
CA LEU A 360 -3.96 -14.66 15.37
C LEU A 360 -3.82 -14.71 16.89
N ASP A 361 -2.98 -15.59 17.43
CA ASP A 361 -2.65 -15.62 18.87
C ASP A 361 -1.95 -14.33 19.32
N ALA A 362 -1.00 -13.82 18.54
CA ALA A 362 -0.33 -12.55 18.80
C ALA A 362 -1.31 -11.39 18.77
N ARG A 363 -2.21 -11.38 17.78
CA ARG A 363 -3.23 -10.36 17.65
C ARG A 363 -4.22 -10.36 18.81
N VAL A 364 -4.72 -11.52 19.24
CA VAL A 364 -5.63 -11.61 20.40
C VAL A 364 -4.96 -11.11 21.68
N ARG A 365 -3.65 -11.33 21.85
CA ARG A 365 -2.92 -10.73 22.98
C ARG A 365 -2.89 -9.21 22.88
N GLU A 366 -2.57 -8.66 21.71
CA GLU A 366 -2.57 -7.22 21.48
C GLU A 366 -3.95 -6.59 21.70
N MET A 367 -5.01 -7.21 21.19
CA MET A 367 -6.38 -6.71 21.41
C MET A 367 -6.76 -6.64 22.90
N ARG A 368 -6.20 -7.50 23.74
CA ARG A 368 -6.48 -7.52 25.18
C ARG A 368 -5.68 -6.50 25.99
N THR A 369 -4.73 -5.78 25.40
CA THR A 369 -4.00 -4.71 26.11
C THR A 369 -4.81 -3.42 26.20
N GLU A 370 -5.85 -3.27 25.36
CA GLU A 370 -6.73 -2.11 25.31
C GLU A 370 -8.16 -2.54 25.67
N GLU A 371 -8.76 -1.94 26.71
CA GLU A 371 -10.09 -2.32 27.22
C GLU A 371 -11.18 -2.19 26.13
N ALA A 372 -11.07 -1.17 25.29
CA ALA A 372 -11.94 -0.92 24.13
C ALA A 372 -11.88 -2.04 23.07
N HIS A 373 -10.85 -2.90 23.08
CA HIS A 373 -10.65 -3.99 22.12
C HIS A 373 -10.76 -5.39 22.74
N SER A 374 -11.28 -5.49 23.97
CA SER A 374 -11.34 -6.76 24.72
C SER A 374 -12.23 -7.84 24.08
N ASP A 375 -13.21 -7.47 23.26
CA ASP A 375 -13.96 -8.42 22.43
C ASP A 375 -13.13 -8.87 21.22
N VAL A 376 -12.79 -10.16 21.22
CA VAL A 376 -11.94 -10.80 20.21
C VAL A 376 -12.73 -11.65 19.22
N THR A 377 -14.06 -11.50 19.14
CA THR A 377 -14.92 -12.33 18.27
C THR A 377 -14.59 -12.20 16.79
N ARG A 378 -14.14 -11.01 16.33
CA ARG A 378 -13.62 -10.82 14.95
C ARG A 378 -12.47 -11.76 14.61
N VAL A 379 -11.72 -12.24 15.61
CA VAL A 379 -10.68 -13.26 15.45
C VAL A 379 -11.25 -14.65 15.71
N GLU A 380 -11.84 -14.89 16.89
CA GLU A 380 -12.17 -16.23 17.38
C GLU A 380 -13.34 -16.90 16.64
N THR A 381 -14.36 -16.12 16.27
CA THR A 381 -15.60 -16.61 15.63
C THR A 381 -15.70 -16.24 14.15
N ALA A 382 -14.64 -15.65 13.57
CA ALA A 382 -14.52 -15.38 12.14
C ALA A 382 -13.19 -15.87 11.55
N GLN A 383 -12.06 -15.19 11.79
CA GLN A 383 -10.77 -15.56 11.18
C GLN A 383 -10.32 -16.97 11.55
N ARG A 384 -10.37 -17.33 12.84
CA ARG A 384 -10.06 -18.69 13.29
C ARG A 384 -11.07 -19.72 12.79
N LEU A 385 -12.32 -19.34 12.62
CA LEU A 385 -13.33 -20.22 12.04
C LEU A 385 -12.94 -20.61 10.61
N PHE A 386 -12.54 -19.64 9.78
CA PHE A 386 -12.08 -19.92 8.41
C PHE A 386 -10.78 -20.72 8.38
N LEU A 387 -9.86 -20.45 9.32
CA LEU A 387 -8.62 -21.19 9.45
C LEU A 387 -8.87 -22.66 9.81
N ARG A 388 -9.70 -22.92 10.83
CA ARG A 388 -10.10 -24.29 11.22
C ARG A 388 -10.87 -25.00 10.12
N GLY A 389 -11.67 -24.26 9.35
CA GLY A 389 -12.35 -24.76 8.15
C GLY A 389 -11.44 -24.95 6.94
N THR A 390 -10.12 -24.74 7.08
CA THR A 390 -9.11 -24.85 6.01
C THR A 390 -9.33 -23.91 4.82
N ASN A 391 -10.17 -22.88 4.98
CA ASN A 391 -10.52 -21.92 3.92
C ASN A 391 -9.45 -20.83 3.80
N LEU A 392 -8.22 -21.24 3.51
CA LEU A 392 -7.05 -20.37 3.42
C LEU A 392 -7.12 -19.41 2.22
N ASP A 393 -7.95 -19.74 1.24
CA ASP A 393 -8.21 -18.92 0.05
C ASP A 393 -9.41 -17.97 0.19
N LEU A 394 -10.08 -17.95 1.35
CA LEU A 394 -11.24 -17.09 1.62
C LEU A 394 -12.33 -17.21 0.54
N ASN A 395 -12.59 -18.43 0.10
CA ASN A 395 -13.60 -18.73 -0.90
C ASN A 395 -14.99 -18.67 -0.26
N GLY A 396 -15.93 -18.03 -0.96
CA GLY A 396 -17.31 -17.90 -0.51
C GLY A 396 -18.19 -19.10 -0.87
N PRO A 397 -19.42 -19.17 -0.31
CA PRO A 397 -19.97 -18.22 0.66
C PRO A 397 -19.28 -18.34 2.03
N LEU A 398 -19.16 -17.21 2.75
CA LEU A 398 -18.57 -17.16 4.10
C LEU A 398 -19.69 -17.02 5.12
N SER A 399 -19.54 -17.65 6.29
CA SER A 399 -20.45 -17.50 7.43
C SER A 399 -19.66 -17.38 8.72
N TRP A 400 -19.98 -16.39 9.55
CA TRP A 400 -19.25 -16.13 10.80
C TRP A 400 -20.14 -15.41 11.83
N ARG A 401 -19.58 -15.16 13.01
CA ARG A 401 -20.18 -14.31 14.03
C ARG A 401 -19.22 -13.25 14.54
N VAL A 402 -19.74 -12.07 14.86
CA VAL A 402 -19.05 -11.01 15.61
C VAL A 402 -20.06 -10.41 16.57
N TYR A 403 -19.68 -10.16 17.82
CA TYR A 403 -20.56 -9.64 18.89
C TYR A 403 -21.86 -10.45 19.11
N GLY A 404 -21.85 -11.73 18.76
CA GLY A 404 -23.02 -12.63 18.85
C GLY A 404 -23.86 -12.68 17.57
N ASP A 405 -23.82 -11.65 16.73
CA ASP A 405 -24.57 -11.56 15.48
C ASP A 405 -24.00 -12.48 14.40
N ARG A 406 -24.89 -13.03 13.56
CA ARG A 406 -24.51 -13.94 12.48
C ARG A 406 -24.52 -13.21 11.13
N PHE A 407 -23.44 -13.40 10.38
CA PHE A 407 -23.27 -12.82 9.06
C PHE A 407 -23.04 -13.91 8.00
N THR A 408 -23.45 -13.66 6.76
CA THR A 408 -23.21 -14.56 5.63
C THR A 408 -23.03 -13.77 4.33
N THR A 409 -21.98 -14.06 3.56
CA THR A 409 -21.79 -13.46 2.23
C THR A 409 -22.59 -14.20 1.17
N GLY A 410 -23.11 -13.46 0.18
CA GLY A 410 -23.85 -13.97 -0.97
C GLY A 410 -23.00 -14.53 -2.11
#